data_AF-A0A9P5B134-F1
#
_entry.id   AF-A0A9P5B134-F1
#
_cell.length_a   1.000
_cell.length_b   1.000
_cell.length_c   1.000
_cell.angle_alpha   90.00
_cell.angle_beta   90.00
_cell.angle_gamma   90.00
#
_symmetry.space_group_name_H-M   'P 1'
#
loop_
_entity.id
_entity.type
_entity.pdbx_description
1 polymer ?
#
loop_
_entity_poly.entity_id
_entity_poly.type
_entity_poly.pdbx_seq_one_letter_code
_entity_poly.pdbx_strand_id
1 'polypeptide(L)'
;MNPSRPQQRGRLALLPTEILLQITGEPGRDGGTIPYKDLKRLALSCSRLFHLIRPMHYFADGYAVFFSAVTHGDQEAIQRGTQFEAAPLTMRILPHGCSCPSELPHKRHSILDSILEYFTYGSSPIGNFLDGLKWLLDEGSEANESMDQPWHKYHNNDHYHNIPELLVTFLGCNTERARTKEIITVIKFLQSYGFCLPYQVNAAAQRMFHHDERDVKRLAYTPFDVALRPHCPTDFLGIVLEEYKRRGLSIKVAYAGQPDQVRK
;
A
#
# COMPACT_ATOMS: atom_id res chain seq x y z
N MET A 1 -31.27 4.96 45.37
CA MET A 1 -31.82 4.52 44.06
C MET A 1 -30.65 4.07 43.20
N ASN A 2 -30.50 2.77 42.95
CA ASN A 2 -29.51 2.26 42.00
C ASN A 2 -30.08 2.43 40.59
N PRO A 3 -29.36 3.05 39.64
CA PRO A 3 -29.82 3.10 38.26
C PRO A 3 -29.75 1.68 37.70
N SER A 4 -30.91 1.06 37.54
CA SER A 4 -31.08 -0.23 36.89
C SER A 4 -30.56 -0.13 35.46
N ARG A 5 -29.42 -0.78 35.18
CA ARG A 5 -28.90 -0.96 33.82
C ARG A 5 -30.00 -1.61 32.97
N PRO A 6 -30.18 -1.19 31.71
CA PRO A 6 -31.20 -1.78 30.84
C PRO A 6 -30.95 -3.28 30.68
N GLN A 7 -31.89 -4.10 31.15
CA GLN A 7 -31.86 -5.55 30.95
C GLN A 7 -32.01 -5.86 29.46
N GLN A 8 -30.98 -6.45 28.86
CA GLN A 8 -31.03 -6.89 27.47
C GLN A 8 -31.98 -8.08 27.34
N ARG A 9 -33.04 -7.92 26.55
CA ARG A 9 -34.13 -8.91 26.37
C ARG A 9 -33.95 -9.85 25.16
N GLY A 10 -32.82 -9.79 24.46
CA GLY A 10 -32.59 -10.60 23.25
C GLY A 10 -32.11 -12.02 23.57
N ARG A 11 -32.74 -13.05 22.96
CA ARG A 11 -32.35 -14.47 23.14
C ARG A 11 -30.88 -14.74 22.78
N LEU A 12 -30.33 -14.02 21.79
CA LEU A 12 -28.92 -14.09 21.42
C LEU A 12 -27.99 -13.57 22.54
N ALA A 13 -28.41 -12.55 23.28
CA ALA A 13 -27.61 -12.00 24.39
C ALA A 13 -27.51 -12.95 25.60
N LEU A 14 -28.34 -14.00 25.64
CA LEU A 14 -28.34 -15.02 26.69
C LEU A 14 -27.48 -16.23 26.33
N LEU A 15 -27.04 -16.37 25.08
CA LEU A 15 -26.20 -17.49 24.67
C LEU A 15 -24.81 -17.43 25.34
N PRO A 16 -24.18 -18.59 25.60
CA PRO A 16 -22.78 -18.64 26.00
C PRO A 16 -21.87 -17.98 24.95
N THR A 17 -20.74 -17.45 25.40
CA THR A 17 -19.76 -16.75 24.56
C THR A 17 -19.23 -17.66 23.44
N GLU A 18 -19.05 -18.93 23.75
CA GLU A 18 -18.56 -19.97 22.84
C GLU A 18 -19.51 -20.17 21.65
N ILE A 19 -20.82 -20.19 21.91
CA ILE A 19 -21.84 -20.31 20.86
C ILE A 19 -21.89 -19.04 20.01
N LEU A 20 -21.73 -17.87 20.64
CA LEU A 20 -21.67 -16.62 19.90
C LEU A 20 -20.45 -16.55 18.99
N LEU A 21 -19.28 -17.01 19.46
CA LEU A 21 -18.07 -17.10 18.65
C LEU A 21 -18.17 -18.16 17.54
N GLN A 22 -18.88 -19.27 17.75
CA GLN A 22 -19.17 -20.21 16.66
C GLN A 22 -20.04 -19.60 15.55
N ILE A 23 -20.97 -18.71 15.92
CA ILE A 23 -21.84 -18.02 14.95
C ILE A 23 -21.09 -16.90 14.23
N THR A 24 -20.23 -16.18 14.96
CA THR A 24 -19.58 -14.95 14.49
C THR A 24 -18.14 -15.12 14.00
N GLY A 25 -17.54 -16.28 14.29
CA GLY A 25 -16.12 -16.55 14.12
C GLY A 25 -15.28 -16.09 15.32
N GLU A 26 -14.06 -16.64 15.41
CA GLU A 26 -13.06 -16.18 16.38
C GLU A 26 -12.20 -15.05 15.77
N PRO A 27 -11.89 -13.97 16.51
CA PRO A 27 -10.94 -12.94 16.06
C PRO A 27 -9.61 -13.55 15.59
N GLY A 28 -9.07 -13.08 14.46
CA GLY A 28 -7.81 -13.58 13.90
C GLY A 28 -7.84 -14.99 13.27
N ARG A 29 -8.96 -15.71 13.36
CA ARG A 29 -9.19 -17.00 12.68
C ARG A 29 -10.34 -16.83 11.68
N ASP A 30 -11.51 -17.38 12.00
CA ASP A 30 -12.67 -17.40 11.12
C ASP A 30 -13.45 -16.07 11.16
N GLY A 31 -13.20 -15.22 12.17
CA GLY A 31 -13.89 -13.95 12.42
C GLY A 31 -13.64 -12.85 11.39
N GLY A 32 -12.80 -13.11 10.37
CA GLY A 32 -12.63 -12.25 9.20
C GLY A 32 -13.53 -12.58 8.02
N THR A 33 -14.32 -13.66 8.09
CA THR A 33 -15.20 -14.11 6.99
C THR A 33 -16.53 -13.37 6.92
N ILE A 34 -17.01 -12.82 8.05
CA ILE A 34 -18.25 -12.05 8.08
C ILE A 34 -17.97 -10.61 7.62
N PRO A 35 -18.71 -10.09 6.63
CA PRO A 35 -18.54 -8.72 6.16
C PRO A 35 -18.70 -7.70 7.29
N TYR A 36 -17.88 -6.63 7.24
CA TYR A 36 -17.93 -5.56 8.24
C TYR A 36 -19.35 -5.01 8.48
N LYS A 37 -20.15 -4.86 7.42
CA LYS A 37 -21.52 -4.33 7.50
C LYS A 37 -22.42 -5.16 8.43
N ASP A 38 -22.25 -6.47 8.43
CA ASP A 38 -23.08 -7.38 9.22
C ASP A 38 -22.59 -7.47 10.66
N LEU A 39 -21.26 -7.46 10.87
CA LEU A 39 -20.67 -7.31 12.22
C LEU A 39 -21.13 -6.02 12.90
N LYS A 40 -21.15 -4.91 12.17
CA LYS A 40 -21.63 -3.61 12.69
C LYS A 40 -23.09 -3.68 13.11
N ARG A 41 -23.96 -4.27 12.28
CA ARG A 41 -25.39 -4.44 12.63
C ARG A 41 -25.57 -5.31 13.86
N LEU A 42 -24.80 -6.39 13.97
CA LEU A 42 -24.87 -7.30 15.10
C LEU A 42 -24.34 -6.64 16.39
N ALA A 43 -23.27 -5.85 16.31
CA ALA A 43 -22.76 -5.06 17.44
C ALA A 43 -23.78 -4.04 17.96
N LEU A 44 -24.63 -3.47 17.10
CA LEU A 44 -25.68 -2.53 17.49
C LEU A 44 -26.89 -3.20 18.15
N SER A 45 -27.03 -4.51 18.05
CA SER A 45 -28.22 -5.22 18.57
C SER A 45 -28.25 -5.29 20.10
N CYS A 46 -27.09 -5.42 20.76
CA CYS A 46 -26.97 -5.33 22.20
C CYS A 46 -25.51 -5.05 22.65
N SER A 47 -25.34 -4.49 23.85
CA SER A 47 -24.01 -4.18 24.40
C SER A 47 -23.13 -5.42 24.62
N ARG A 48 -23.71 -6.59 24.92
CA ARG A 48 -22.90 -7.82 25.06
C ARG A 48 -22.28 -8.19 23.72
N LEU A 49 -23.07 -8.17 22.66
CA LEU A 49 -22.60 -8.42 21.29
C LEU A 49 -21.65 -7.32 20.82
N PHE A 50 -21.89 -6.06 21.18
CA PHE A 50 -20.93 -4.99 20.94
C PHE A 50 -19.53 -5.33 21.48
N HIS A 51 -19.44 -5.72 22.75
CA HIS A 51 -18.13 -6.05 23.36
C HIS A 51 -17.51 -7.31 22.76
N LEU A 52 -18.31 -8.32 22.41
CA LEU A 52 -17.85 -9.55 21.78
C LEU A 52 -17.34 -9.32 20.34
N ILE A 53 -18.02 -8.48 19.57
CA ILE A 53 -17.77 -8.28 18.14
C ILE A 53 -16.73 -7.19 17.88
N ARG A 54 -16.55 -6.28 18.83
CA ARG A 54 -15.61 -5.17 18.69
C ARG A 54 -14.20 -5.61 18.26
N PRO A 55 -13.60 -6.71 18.77
CA PRO A 55 -12.32 -7.20 18.25
C PRO A 55 -12.41 -7.66 16.79
N MET A 56 -13.45 -8.42 16.42
CA MET A 56 -13.65 -8.92 15.05
C MET A 56 -13.77 -7.82 14.01
N HIS A 57 -14.31 -6.66 14.39
CA HIS A 57 -14.37 -5.50 13.52
C HIS A 57 -13.01 -5.13 12.90
N TYR A 58 -11.92 -5.27 13.65
CA TYR A 58 -10.58 -4.92 13.16
C TYR A 58 -9.99 -5.97 12.20
N PHE A 59 -10.49 -7.21 12.23
CA PHE A 59 -10.09 -8.29 11.32
C PHE A 59 -10.92 -8.33 10.02
N ALA A 60 -12.09 -7.69 10.02
CA ALA A 60 -13.03 -7.74 8.91
C ALA A 60 -12.47 -7.16 7.60
N ASP A 61 -13.00 -7.65 6.48
CA ASP A 61 -12.66 -7.23 5.10
C ASP A 61 -11.12 -7.26 4.84
N GLY A 62 -10.42 -8.20 5.47
CA GLY A 62 -8.96 -8.33 5.37
C GLY A 62 -8.24 -7.13 5.97
N TYR A 63 -8.58 -6.77 7.21
CA TYR A 63 -7.95 -5.69 7.99
C TYR A 63 -8.15 -4.29 7.40
N ALA A 64 -9.26 -4.06 6.68
CA ALA A 64 -9.54 -2.78 6.02
C ALA A 64 -9.51 -1.58 6.98
N VAL A 65 -9.95 -1.79 8.24
CA VAL A 65 -9.92 -0.76 9.28
C VAL A 65 -8.50 -0.30 9.57
N PHE A 66 -7.57 -1.23 9.70
CA PHE A 66 -6.16 -0.94 9.94
C PHE A 66 -5.53 -0.19 8.76
N PHE A 67 -5.68 -0.68 7.53
CA PHE A 67 -5.13 -0.01 6.35
C PHE A 67 -5.69 1.40 6.17
N SER A 68 -6.99 1.58 6.41
CA SER A 68 -7.63 2.90 6.41
C SER A 68 -7.07 3.80 7.50
N ALA A 69 -6.89 3.28 8.72
CA ALA A 69 -6.34 4.03 9.84
C ALA A 69 -4.92 4.52 9.57
N VAL A 70 -4.05 3.65 9.03
CA VAL A 70 -2.68 4.02 8.63
C VAL A 70 -2.70 5.07 7.52
N THR A 71 -3.53 4.91 6.49
CA THR A 71 -3.64 5.88 5.40
C THR A 71 -4.08 7.26 5.87
N HIS A 72 -4.94 7.32 6.90
CA HIS A 72 -5.51 8.56 7.42
C HIS A 72 -4.84 9.06 8.70
N GLY A 73 -3.74 8.44 9.14
CA GLY A 73 -3.04 8.81 10.37
C GLY A 73 -3.88 8.69 11.65
N ASP A 74 -4.91 7.83 11.67
CA ASP A 74 -5.75 7.61 12.85
C ASP A 74 -4.99 6.75 13.86
N GLN A 75 -4.15 7.41 14.67
CA GLN A 75 -3.31 6.75 15.68
C GLN A 75 -4.12 5.94 16.69
N GLU A 76 -5.32 6.38 17.05
CA GLU A 76 -6.13 5.62 17.98
C GLU A 76 -6.65 4.32 17.36
N ALA A 77 -7.10 4.35 16.10
CA ALA A 77 -7.53 3.15 15.40
C ALA A 77 -6.37 2.20 15.12
N ILE A 78 -5.18 2.72 14.84
CA ILE A 78 -3.94 1.94 14.74
C ILE A 78 -3.64 1.24 16.07
N GLN A 79 -3.59 1.99 17.18
CA GLN A 79 -3.33 1.44 18.52
C GLN A 79 -4.35 0.38 18.92
N ARG A 80 -5.64 0.60 18.59
CA ARG A 80 -6.70 -0.40 18.81
C ARG A 80 -6.48 -1.64 17.95
N GLY A 81 -6.08 -1.47 16.69
CA GLY A 81 -5.67 -2.57 15.82
C GLY A 81 -4.56 -3.40 16.43
N THR A 82 -3.49 -2.76 16.91
CA THR A 82 -2.38 -3.42 17.60
C THR A 82 -2.82 -4.13 18.87
N GLN A 83 -3.65 -3.48 19.70
CA GLN A 83 -4.20 -4.06 20.94
C GLN A 83 -4.99 -5.35 20.68
N PHE A 84 -5.69 -5.43 19.56
CA PHE A 84 -6.47 -6.61 19.17
C PHE A 84 -5.70 -7.58 18.27
N GLU A 85 -4.39 -7.41 18.09
CA GLU A 85 -3.56 -8.22 17.17
C GLU A 85 -4.08 -8.19 15.71
N ALA A 86 -4.79 -7.12 15.35
CA ALA A 86 -5.40 -6.87 14.05
C ALA A 86 -4.62 -5.82 13.24
N ALA A 87 -3.33 -5.65 13.55
CA ALA A 87 -2.37 -4.85 12.80
C ALA A 87 -1.46 -5.82 12.01
N PRO A 88 -1.88 -6.28 10.81
CA PRO A 88 -1.03 -7.14 10.01
C PRO A 88 0.22 -6.36 9.60
N LEU A 89 1.38 -6.80 10.09
CA LEU A 89 2.70 -6.32 9.67
C LEU A 89 3.36 -7.24 8.62
N THR A 90 2.60 -8.23 8.13
CA THR A 90 2.97 -9.17 7.06
C THR A 90 2.18 -8.94 5.77
N MET A 91 2.62 -9.54 4.65
CA MET A 91 1.95 -9.45 3.35
C MET A 91 0.43 -9.68 3.38
N ARG A 92 -0.30 -8.90 2.58
CA ARG A 92 -1.74 -9.05 2.36
C ARG A 92 -2.01 -9.99 1.19
N ILE A 93 -2.81 -11.02 1.42
CA ILE A 93 -3.25 -11.96 0.37
C ILE A 93 -4.54 -11.43 -0.27
N LEU A 94 -4.54 -11.33 -1.60
CA LEU A 94 -5.67 -10.92 -2.43
C LEU A 94 -6.20 -12.13 -3.22
N PRO A 95 -7.29 -12.78 -2.77
CA PRO A 95 -7.82 -14.00 -3.40
C PRO A 95 -8.19 -13.81 -4.87
N HIS A 96 -8.64 -12.61 -5.23
CA HIS A 96 -9.10 -12.24 -6.56
C HIS A 96 -8.01 -11.57 -7.42
N GLY A 97 -6.79 -11.43 -6.89
CA GLY A 97 -5.69 -10.69 -7.52
C GLY A 97 -5.78 -9.17 -7.32
N CYS A 98 -4.63 -8.48 -7.40
CA CYS A 98 -4.56 -7.02 -7.50
C CYS A 98 -4.69 -6.55 -8.95
N SER A 99 -5.27 -5.36 -9.10
CA SER A 99 -5.23 -4.55 -10.33
C SER A 99 -4.33 -3.33 -10.14
N CYS A 100 -3.16 -3.52 -9.53
CA CYS A 100 -2.23 -2.47 -9.20
C CYS A 100 -1.71 -1.87 -10.50
N PRO A 101 -1.79 -0.54 -10.71
CA PRO A 101 -1.55 0.06 -12.02
C PRO A 101 -0.09 -0.08 -12.51
N SER A 102 0.84 -0.37 -11.60
CA SER A 102 2.27 -0.52 -11.89
C SER A 102 2.74 -1.98 -11.94
N GLU A 103 1.86 -2.93 -11.65
CA GLU A 103 2.25 -4.31 -11.40
C GLU A 103 1.39 -5.30 -12.19
N LEU A 104 1.97 -6.42 -12.59
CA LEU A 104 1.21 -7.48 -13.26
C LEU A 104 0.26 -8.12 -12.26
N PRO A 105 -0.95 -8.57 -12.63
CA PRO A 105 -1.89 -9.16 -11.67
C PRO A 105 -1.23 -10.18 -10.73
N HIS A 106 -1.15 -9.84 -9.45
CA HIS A 106 -0.51 -10.64 -8.40
C HIS A 106 -1.48 -10.88 -7.25
N LYS A 107 -1.24 -11.92 -6.45
CA LYS A 107 -2.14 -12.32 -5.34
C LYS A 107 -1.64 -11.89 -3.97
N ARG A 108 -0.49 -11.21 -3.89
CA ARG A 108 0.13 -10.79 -2.64
C ARG A 108 0.60 -9.35 -2.74
N HIS A 109 0.37 -8.56 -1.70
CA HIS A 109 0.83 -7.19 -1.56
C HIS A 109 1.77 -7.08 -0.37
N SER A 110 2.83 -6.28 -0.53
CA SER A 110 3.43 -5.68 0.65
C SER A 110 2.42 -4.71 1.30
N ILE A 111 2.55 -4.51 2.60
CA ILE A 111 1.70 -3.56 3.31
C ILE A 111 1.96 -2.13 2.81
N LEU A 112 3.22 -1.84 2.49
CA LEU A 112 3.61 -0.55 1.95
C LEU A 112 2.90 -0.29 0.60
N ASP A 113 2.88 -1.26 -0.32
CA ASP A 113 2.17 -1.13 -1.59
C ASP A 113 0.68 -0.90 -1.40
N SER A 114 0.06 -1.64 -0.46
CA SER A 114 -1.36 -1.47 -0.14
C SER A 114 -1.69 -0.07 0.36
N ILE A 115 -0.86 0.47 1.25
CA ILE A 115 -1.07 1.80 1.85
C ILE A 115 -0.81 2.90 0.82
N LEU A 116 0.21 2.75 -0.02
CA LEU A 116 0.49 3.71 -1.10
C LEU A 116 -0.60 3.68 -2.17
N GLU A 117 -1.20 2.52 -2.44
CA GLU A 117 -2.39 2.42 -3.30
C GLU A 117 -3.55 3.22 -2.73
N TYR A 118 -3.89 3.04 -1.45
CA TYR A 118 -4.92 3.84 -0.80
C TYR A 118 -4.62 5.34 -0.82
N PHE A 119 -3.36 5.75 -0.65
CA PHE A 119 -2.95 7.14 -0.73
C PHE A 119 -3.06 7.72 -2.15
N THR A 120 -2.59 6.98 -3.15
CA THR A 120 -2.55 7.45 -4.54
C THR A 120 -3.95 7.58 -5.16
N TYR A 121 -4.90 6.74 -4.76
CA TYR A 121 -6.31 6.85 -5.17
C TYR A 121 -7.20 7.64 -4.19
N GLY A 122 -6.77 7.79 -2.94
CA GLY A 122 -7.53 8.45 -1.88
C GLY A 122 -7.29 9.95 -1.82
N SER A 123 -8.08 10.64 -0.99
CA SER A 123 -8.02 12.10 -0.79
C SER A 123 -7.50 12.50 0.59
N SER A 124 -6.77 11.61 1.25
CA SER A 124 -6.29 11.81 2.62
C SER A 124 -5.27 12.96 2.66
N PRO A 125 -5.34 13.88 3.65
CA PRO A 125 -4.32 14.92 3.81
C PRO A 125 -2.94 14.30 3.99
N ILE A 126 -1.94 14.82 3.26
CA ILE A 126 -0.59 14.25 3.27
C ILE A 126 0.03 14.19 4.68
N GLY A 127 -0.19 15.19 5.54
CA GLY A 127 0.38 15.20 6.89
C GLY A 127 -0.03 13.97 7.69
N ASN A 128 -1.33 13.69 7.72
CA ASN A 128 -1.87 12.52 8.39
C ASN A 128 -1.34 11.21 7.79
N PHE A 129 -1.25 11.16 6.46
CA PHE A 129 -0.68 10.01 5.77
C PHE A 129 0.77 9.75 6.18
N LEU A 130 1.59 10.80 6.27
CA LEU A 130 2.99 10.70 6.70
C LEU A 130 3.10 10.24 8.16
N ASP A 131 2.21 10.68 9.04
CA ASP A 131 2.19 10.22 10.44
C ASP A 131 1.86 8.73 10.55
N GLY A 132 0.89 8.24 9.77
CA GLY A 132 0.57 6.82 9.73
C GLY A 132 1.67 5.98 9.08
N LEU A 133 2.25 6.48 7.98
CA LEU A 133 3.38 5.83 7.32
C LEU A 133 4.61 5.78 8.22
N LYS A 134 4.88 6.84 8.99
CA LYS A 134 5.93 6.87 10.02
C LYS A 134 5.73 5.73 11.01
N TRP A 135 4.54 5.62 11.59
CA TRP A 135 4.23 4.56 12.56
C TRP A 135 4.49 3.17 11.97
N LEU A 136 4.08 2.93 10.72
CA LEU A 136 4.30 1.64 10.05
C LEU A 136 5.79 1.29 9.89
N LEU A 137 6.62 2.27 9.53
CA LEU A 137 8.06 2.09 9.34
C LEU A 137 8.79 1.94 10.68
N ASP A 138 8.37 2.66 11.71
CA ASP A 138 8.95 2.60 13.06
C ASP A 138 8.64 1.26 13.76
N GLU A 139 7.45 0.70 13.57
CA GLU A 139 7.05 -0.61 14.13
C GLU A 139 7.70 -1.82 13.45
N GLY A 140 8.59 -1.58 12.47
CA GLY A 140 9.41 -2.64 11.88
C GLY A 140 8.61 -3.62 11.04
N SER A 141 7.60 -3.14 10.30
CA SER A 141 7.01 -3.98 9.25
C SER A 141 8.15 -4.51 8.38
N GLU A 142 8.22 -5.83 8.21
CA GLU A 142 9.03 -6.47 7.18
C GLU A 142 8.38 -6.13 5.84
N ALA A 143 8.41 -4.85 5.46
CA ALA A 143 7.85 -4.27 4.25
C ALA A 143 8.48 -4.83 2.96
N ASN A 144 9.32 -5.86 3.08
CA ASN A 144 10.38 -6.21 2.16
C ASN A 144 10.26 -7.60 1.55
N GLU A 145 9.33 -8.44 1.98
CA GLU A 145 9.13 -9.73 1.32
C GLU A 145 8.10 -9.62 0.19
N SER A 146 8.32 -8.76 -0.79
CA SER A 146 7.61 -8.82 -2.09
C SER A 146 8.11 -10.01 -2.92
N MET A 147 8.00 -11.22 -2.37
CA MET A 147 8.58 -12.46 -2.93
C MET A 147 7.88 -12.96 -4.20
N ASP A 148 6.70 -12.44 -4.53
CA ASP A 148 5.91 -12.88 -5.70
C ASP A 148 5.93 -11.90 -6.88
N GLN A 149 6.69 -10.80 -6.80
CA GLN A 149 6.86 -9.91 -7.95
C GLN A 149 7.89 -10.52 -8.93
N PRO A 150 7.58 -10.65 -10.24
CA PRO A 150 8.45 -11.29 -11.22
C PRO A 150 9.89 -10.75 -11.30
N TRP A 151 10.16 -9.53 -10.87
CA TRP A 151 11.49 -8.90 -10.91
C TRP A 151 12.32 -9.10 -9.63
N HIS A 152 11.73 -9.41 -8.47
CA HIS A 152 12.50 -9.85 -7.30
C HIS A 152 13.29 -11.14 -7.60
N LYS A 153 12.78 -11.99 -8.51
CA LYS A 153 13.49 -13.18 -9.01
C LYS A 153 14.77 -12.89 -9.81
N TYR A 154 14.90 -11.70 -10.40
CA TYR A 154 16.05 -11.34 -11.25
C TYR A 154 17.03 -10.37 -10.56
N HIS A 155 16.64 -9.75 -9.45
CA HIS A 155 17.47 -8.88 -8.63
C HIS A 155 17.89 -9.55 -7.32
N ASN A 156 18.49 -10.74 -7.41
CA ASN A 156 18.94 -11.52 -6.24
C ASN A 156 20.12 -10.88 -5.46
N ASN A 157 20.65 -9.73 -5.90
CA ASN A 157 21.89 -9.15 -5.36
C ASN A 157 21.78 -7.71 -4.86
N ASP A 158 20.64 -7.04 -5.03
CA ASP A 158 20.47 -5.68 -4.54
C ASP A 158 19.76 -5.72 -3.18
N HIS A 159 20.55 -5.72 -2.10
CA HIS A 159 20.08 -5.63 -0.71
C HIS A 159 19.42 -4.28 -0.36
N TYR A 160 18.93 -3.53 -1.36
CA TYR A 160 18.37 -2.20 -1.17
C TYR A 160 16.84 -2.27 -1.08
N HIS A 161 16.30 -1.65 -0.02
CA HIS A 161 14.87 -1.39 0.11
C HIS A 161 14.44 -0.42 -0.99
N ASN A 162 13.74 -0.90 -2.01
CA ASN A 162 13.32 -0.05 -3.11
C ASN A 162 11.99 0.63 -2.79
N ILE A 163 11.89 1.91 -3.15
CA ILE A 163 10.62 2.63 -3.16
C ILE A 163 9.68 1.91 -4.15
N PRO A 164 8.42 1.67 -3.78
CA PRO A 164 7.44 1.06 -4.68
C PRO A 164 7.33 1.80 -6.01
N GLU A 165 7.37 1.03 -7.10
CA GLU A 165 7.27 1.52 -8.47
C GLU A 165 5.97 2.31 -8.71
N LEU A 166 4.93 1.97 -7.93
CA LEU A 166 3.65 2.68 -7.89
C LEU A 166 3.80 4.19 -7.86
N LEU A 167 4.70 4.72 -7.01
CA LEU A 167 4.90 6.16 -6.87
C LEU A 167 5.50 6.77 -8.14
N VAL A 168 6.45 6.08 -8.77
CA VAL A 168 7.10 6.54 -10.01
C VAL A 168 6.11 6.52 -11.18
N THR A 169 5.30 5.47 -11.28
CA THR A 169 4.25 5.37 -12.30
C THR A 169 3.20 6.46 -12.13
N PHE A 170 2.73 6.70 -10.90
CA PHE A 170 1.77 7.77 -10.63
C PHE A 170 2.34 9.15 -10.96
N LEU A 171 3.62 9.44 -10.66
CA LEU A 171 4.28 10.67 -11.10
C LEU A 171 4.31 10.80 -12.63
N GLY A 172 4.51 9.67 -13.33
CA GLY A 172 4.51 9.63 -14.79
C GLY A 172 3.17 10.01 -15.39
N CYS A 173 2.07 9.51 -14.84
CA CYS A 173 0.73 9.67 -15.40
C CYS A 173 -0.05 10.88 -14.84
N ASN A 174 0.29 11.36 -13.64
CA ASN A 174 -0.48 12.42 -12.97
C ASN A 174 0.01 13.82 -13.39
N THR A 175 -0.89 14.61 -13.97
CA THR A 175 -0.62 15.99 -14.43
C THR A 175 -0.97 17.06 -13.38
N GLU A 176 -1.60 16.67 -12.27
CA GLU A 176 -2.01 17.57 -11.20
C GLU A 176 -0.82 17.92 -10.29
N ARG A 177 -0.31 19.15 -10.44
CA ARG A 177 0.88 19.63 -9.72
C ARG A 177 0.82 19.46 -8.20
N ALA A 178 -0.35 19.62 -7.58
CA ALA A 178 -0.51 19.45 -6.13
C ALA A 178 -0.21 18.00 -5.73
N ARG A 179 -0.85 17.04 -6.40
CA ARG A 179 -0.63 15.60 -6.18
C ARG A 179 0.79 15.16 -6.49
N THR A 180 1.39 15.66 -7.57
CA THR A 180 2.77 15.34 -7.91
C THR A 180 3.74 15.78 -6.79
N LYS A 181 3.51 16.94 -6.17
CA LYS A 181 4.30 17.41 -5.01
C LYS A 181 4.10 16.54 -3.77
N GLU A 182 2.87 16.10 -3.52
CA GLU A 182 2.56 15.20 -2.41
C GLU A 182 3.32 13.88 -2.56
N ILE A 183 3.29 13.27 -3.75
CA ILE A 183 4.02 12.03 -4.03
C ILE A 183 5.53 12.22 -3.87
N ILE A 184 6.10 13.32 -4.36
CA ILE A 184 7.53 13.62 -4.16
C ILE A 184 7.87 13.75 -2.67
N THR A 185 6.98 14.30 -1.87
CA THR A 185 7.17 14.41 -0.42
C THR A 185 7.19 13.03 0.24
N VAL A 186 6.31 12.12 -0.18
CA VAL A 186 6.32 10.72 0.27
C VAL A 186 7.61 10.01 -0.15
N ILE A 187 8.11 10.23 -1.38
CA ILE A 187 9.39 9.68 -1.85
C ILE A 187 10.54 10.16 -0.97
N LYS A 188 10.64 11.47 -0.71
CA LYS A 188 11.68 12.03 0.18
C LYS A 188 11.59 11.45 1.59
N PHE A 189 10.37 11.25 2.10
CA PHE A 189 10.15 10.62 3.38
C PHE A 189 10.64 9.17 3.41
N LEU A 190 10.30 8.37 2.40
CA LEU A 190 10.82 6.99 2.30
C LEU A 190 12.35 6.97 2.20
N GLN A 191 12.96 7.91 1.47
CA GLN A 191 14.42 8.03 1.40
C GLN A 191 15.07 8.30 2.77
N SER A 192 14.40 9.03 3.69
CA SER A 192 14.95 9.21 5.04
C SER A 192 14.95 7.93 5.88
N TYR A 193 14.16 6.92 5.51
CA TYR A 193 14.19 5.57 6.10
C TYR A 193 15.14 4.62 5.34
N GLY A 194 15.93 5.13 4.40
CA GLY A 194 16.90 4.33 3.65
C GLY A 194 16.34 3.66 2.39
N PHE A 195 15.09 3.95 2.01
CA PHE A 195 14.57 3.47 0.74
C PHE A 195 15.22 4.18 -0.44
N CYS A 196 15.42 3.44 -1.52
CA CYS A 196 16.11 3.90 -2.70
C CYS A 196 15.17 3.85 -3.91
N LEU A 197 15.27 4.79 -4.86
CA LEU A 197 14.40 4.76 -6.05
C LEU A 197 14.62 3.47 -6.87
N PRO A 198 13.58 2.88 -7.47
CA PRO A 198 13.76 1.73 -8.34
C PRO A 198 14.59 2.15 -9.57
N TYR A 199 15.53 1.31 -10.02
CA TYR A 199 16.36 1.67 -11.18
C TYR A 199 15.60 1.52 -12.51
N GLN A 200 14.76 0.47 -12.57
CA GLN A 200 13.88 0.17 -13.70
C GLN A 200 12.45 0.06 -13.19
N VAL A 201 11.49 0.41 -14.04
CA VAL A 201 10.05 0.24 -13.77
C VAL A 201 9.52 -0.88 -14.65
N ASN A 202 8.52 -1.63 -14.18
CA ASN A 202 7.97 -2.80 -14.84
C ASN A 202 7.32 -2.46 -16.21
N ALA A 203 8.11 -2.70 -17.26
CA ALA A 203 7.69 -2.48 -18.64
C ALA A 203 6.58 -3.43 -19.12
N ALA A 204 6.41 -4.60 -18.50
CA ALA A 204 5.37 -5.54 -18.86
C ALA A 204 4.00 -5.07 -18.36
N ALA A 205 3.92 -4.59 -17.11
CA ALA A 205 2.71 -3.96 -16.57
C ALA A 205 2.32 -2.73 -17.39
N GLN A 206 3.28 -1.88 -17.71
CA GLN A 206 3.03 -0.67 -18.51
C GLN A 206 2.42 -0.97 -19.88
N ARG A 207 2.95 -1.98 -20.60
CA ARG A 207 2.42 -2.39 -21.92
C ARG A 207 0.98 -2.93 -21.85
N MET A 208 0.59 -3.51 -20.72
CA MET A 208 -0.77 -3.99 -20.49
C MET A 208 -1.74 -2.85 -20.18
N PHE A 209 -1.35 -1.89 -19.35
CA PHE A 209 -2.27 -0.85 -18.85
C PHE A 209 -2.32 0.43 -19.69
N HIS A 210 -1.29 0.73 -20.49
CA HIS A 210 -1.20 1.96 -21.31
C HIS A 210 -1.21 1.64 -22.81
N HIS A 211 -2.27 0.98 -23.27
CA HIS A 211 -2.40 0.45 -24.62
C HIS A 211 -2.48 1.56 -25.71
N ASP A 212 -2.96 2.76 -25.34
CA ASP A 212 -3.08 3.92 -26.24
C ASP A 212 -1.76 4.70 -26.41
N GLU A 213 -0.74 4.42 -25.59
CA GLU A 213 0.58 5.04 -25.69
C GLU A 213 1.57 4.22 -26.55
N ARG A 214 1.11 3.14 -27.21
CA ARG A 214 1.95 2.22 -28.01
C ARG A 214 2.71 2.90 -29.16
N ASP A 215 2.17 3.95 -29.73
CA ASP A 215 2.81 4.67 -30.85
C ASP A 215 3.93 5.60 -30.38
N VAL A 216 3.96 5.95 -29.09
CA VAL A 216 5.10 6.61 -28.46
C VAL A 216 6.01 5.53 -27.90
N LYS A 217 6.89 5.00 -28.74
CA LYS A 217 8.01 4.07 -28.41
C LYS A 217 8.97 4.55 -27.28
N ARG A 218 8.60 5.55 -26.45
CA ARG A 218 9.52 6.32 -25.62
C ARG A 218 9.05 6.62 -24.18
N LEU A 219 7.93 6.12 -23.70
CA LEU A 219 7.42 6.60 -22.41
C LEU A 219 7.85 5.69 -21.25
N ALA A 220 8.69 6.25 -20.37
CA ALA A 220 9.08 5.85 -19.01
C ALA A 220 9.63 4.43 -18.80
N TYR A 221 10.95 4.26 -18.84
CA TYR A 221 11.60 2.98 -18.46
C TYR A 221 12.42 3.07 -17.18
N THR A 222 12.56 4.28 -16.64
CA THR A 222 13.32 4.60 -15.43
C THR A 222 12.68 5.80 -14.72
N PRO A 223 12.94 6.03 -13.42
CA PRO A 223 12.59 7.28 -12.77
C PRO A 223 13.15 8.52 -13.49
N PHE A 224 14.28 8.38 -14.19
CA PHE A 224 14.89 9.45 -14.97
C PHE A 224 13.99 9.90 -16.11
N ASP A 225 13.39 8.97 -16.85
CA ASP A 225 12.46 9.31 -17.93
C ASP A 225 11.20 10.02 -17.40
N VAL A 226 10.72 9.61 -16.22
CA VAL A 226 9.58 10.28 -15.55
C VAL A 226 9.96 11.70 -15.16
N ALA A 227 11.17 11.90 -14.62
CA ALA A 227 11.67 13.21 -14.25
C ALA A 227 11.84 14.19 -15.42
N LEU A 228 11.99 13.68 -16.64
CA LEU A 228 12.07 14.49 -17.86
C LEU A 228 10.70 14.84 -18.45
N ARG A 229 9.59 14.34 -17.89
CA ARG A 229 8.24 14.68 -18.39
C ARG A 229 7.92 16.17 -18.11
N PRO A 230 7.25 16.89 -19.02
CA PRO A 230 7.00 18.33 -18.87
C PRO A 230 6.20 18.72 -17.62
N HIS A 231 5.33 17.83 -17.14
CA HIS A 231 4.51 18.04 -15.95
C HIS A 231 5.20 17.63 -14.65
N CYS A 232 6.35 16.93 -14.72
CA CYS A 232 7.07 16.49 -13.54
C CYS A 232 7.84 17.67 -12.90
N PRO A 233 7.71 17.91 -11.58
CA PRO A 233 8.48 18.93 -10.89
C PRO A 233 9.99 18.68 -10.97
N THR A 234 10.76 19.75 -11.17
CA THR A 234 12.23 19.71 -11.24
C THR A 234 12.89 19.10 -10.01
N ASP A 235 12.26 19.23 -8.84
CA ASP A 235 12.68 18.60 -7.59
C ASP A 235 12.89 17.09 -7.74
N PHE A 236 12.02 16.40 -8.51
CA PHE A 236 12.15 14.96 -8.72
C PHE A 236 13.38 14.61 -9.55
N LEU A 237 13.71 15.41 -10.56
CA LEU A 237 14.96 15.25 -11.32
C LEU A 237 16.19 15.36 -10.42
N GLY A 238 16.17 16.30 -9.46
CA GLY A 238 17.22 16.42 -8.45
C GLY A 238 17.40 15.14 -7.64
N ILE A 239 16.30 14.54 -7.18
CA ILE A 239 16.31 13.27 -6.43
C ILE A 239 16.90 12.13 -7.28
N VAL A 240 16.49 12.01 -8.55
CA VAL A 240 16.99 10.95 -9.43
C VAL A 240 18.49 11.10 -9.68
N LEU A 241 18.97 12.31 -9.95
CA LEU A 241 20.38 12.57 -10.21
C LEU A 241 21.26 12.28 -8.98
N GLU A 242 20.77 12.62 -7.79
CA GLU A 242 21.47 12.32 -6.53
C GLU A 242 21.57 10.80 -6.31
N GLU A 243 20.48 10.07 -6.57
CA GLU A 243 20.44 8.61 -6.47
C GLU A 243 21.42 7.95 -7.46
N TYR A 244 21.45 8.42 -8.72
CA TYR A 244 22.37 7.92 -9.75
C TYR A 244 23.82 8.17 -9.35
N LYS A 245 24.12 9.36 -8.82
CA LYS A 245 25.45 9.68 -8.29
C LYS A 245 25.82 8.78 -7.12
N ARG A 246 24.91 8.53 -6.17
CA ARG A 246 25.12 7.65 -5.01
C ARG A 246 25.48 6.23 -5.43
N ARG A 247 24.86 5.73 -6.51
CA ARG A 247 25.11 4.39 -7.07
C ARG A 247 26.30 4.33 -8.04
N GLY A 248 27.00 5.45 -8.28
CA GLY A 248 28.12 5.51 -9.24
C GLY A 248 27.69 5.28 -10.70
N LEU A 249 26.41 5.50 -11.03
CA LEU A 249 25.88 5.30 -12.37
C LEU A 249 26.18 6.51 -13.25
N SER A 250 26.75 6.24 -14.43
CA SER A 250 27.00 7.26 -15.44
C SER A 250 25.77 7.38 -16.34
N ILE A 251 25.26 8.61 -16.54
CA ILE A 251 24.13 8.93 -17.43
C ILE A 251 24.44 8.59 -18.91
N LYS A 252 25.68 8.20 -19.24
CA LYS A 252 26.15 7.93 -20.61
C LYS A 252 25.68 6.61 -21.25
N VAL A 253 24.65 5.92 -20.74
CA VAL A 253 24.21 4.64 -21.32
C VAL A 253 22.70 4.63 -21.59
N ALA A 254 22.30 5.28 -22.68
CA ALA A 254 20.99 5.05 -23.31
C ALA A 254 20.98 5.32 -24.84
N TYR A 255 22.16 5.28 -25.49
CA TYR A 255 22.29 5.46 -26.95
C TYR A 255 23.21 4.43 -27.63
N ALA A 256 23.47 3.28 -27.00
CA ALA A 256 24.13 2.16 -27.67
C ALA A 256 23.07 1.23 -28.28
N GLY A 257 22.39 1.72 -29.31
CA GLY A 257 21.31 1.03 -29.99
C GLY A 257 21.04 1.55 -31.40
N GLN A 258 22.08 2.05 -32.08
CA GLN A 258 22.13 2.01 -33.54
C GLN A 258 23.22 1.02 -33.90
N PRO A 259 22.90 -0.15 -34.49
CA PRO A 259 23.88 -0.81 -35.32
C PRO A 259 24.09 0.10 -36.52
N ASP A 260 25.31 0.61 -36.63
CA ASP A 260 25.89 1.07 -37.88
C ASP A 260 25.53 0.11 -39.02
N GLN A 261 24.62 0.52 -39.89
CA GLN A 261 24.63 0.04 -41.26
C GLN A 261 25.31 1.09 -42.13
N VAL A 262 26.63 1.14 -41.99
CA VAL A 262 27.54 1.54 -43.06
C VAL A 262 28.41 0.33 -43.39
N ARG A 263 28.11 -0.28 -44.55
CA ARG A 263 28.94 -1.14 -45.44
C ARG A 263 27.95 -1.99 -46.26
N LYS A 264 27.85 -1.92 -47.59
CA LYS A 264 28.74 -1.45 -48.66
C LYS A 264 27.93 -0.68 -49.70
#